data_AF-A0A4Y9PEC8-F1
#
_entry.id   AF-A0A4Y9PEC8-F1
#
_cell.length_a   1.000
_cell.length_b   1.000
_cell.length_c   1.000
_cell.angle_alpha   90.00
_cell.angle_beta   90.00
_cell.angle_gamma   90.00
#
_symmetry.space_group_name_H-M   'P 1'
#
loop_
_entity.id
_entity.type
_entity.pdbx_description
1 polymer ?
#
loop_
_entity_poly.entity_id
_entity_poly.type
_entity_poly.pdbx_seq_one_letter_code
_entity_poly.pdbx_strand_id
1 'polypeptide(L)'
;MSSMPRTARLAAGLLAGGLALAPLAGCSLSSNNVSCSTSSCTATLSGDGAEAEILGQKVTFGGVQDGKASLGVAGANVSCAEGESVTAGPLQLECTSVTEDAVEITASLA
;
A
#
# COMPACT_ATOMS: atom_id res chain seq x y z
N MET A 1 -22.45 3.54 -66.44
CA MET A 1 -22.46 2.44 -65.45
C MET A 1 -22.23 3.08 -64.08
N SER A 2 -23.31 3.37 -63.34
CA SER A 2 -23.76 2.61 -62.14
C SER A 2 -22.92 2.97 -60.90
N SER A 3 -23.41 3.36 -59.72
CA SER A 3 -24.74 3.60 -59.16
C SER A 3 -24.50 4.37 -57.85
N MET A 4 -25.35 5.34 -57.52
CA MET A 4 -25.48 5.87 -56.16
C MET A 4 -26.33 4.88 -55.34
N PRO A 5 -26.02 4.64 -54.06
CA PRO A 5 -27.05 4.94 -53.07
C PRO A 5 -26.51 5.53 -51.75
N ARG A 6 -27.25 6.53 -51.25
CA ARG A 6 -27.28 6.96 -49.84
C ARG A 6 -28.06 5.92 -49.04
N THR A 7 -27.70 5.63 -47.79
CA THR A 7 -28.64 5.37 -46.67
C THR A 7 -27.87 5.09 -45.37
N ALA A 8 -28.16 5.91 -44.36
CA ALA A 8 -27.72 5.82 -42.97
C ALA A 8 -28.26 4.58 -42.25
N ARG A 9 -27.52 4.03 -41.27
CA ARG A 9 -28.08 3.38 -40.06
C ARG A 9 -27.09 3.46 -38.89
N LEU A 10 -27.46 4.22 -37.85
CA LEU A 10 -27.04 4.00 -36.47
C LEU A 10 -27.71 2.72 -35.97
N ALA A 11 -26.97 1.76 -35.39
CA ALA A 11 -27.52 0.75 -34.48
C ALA A 11 -26.41 0.01 -33.72
N ALA A 12 -26.72 -0.28 -32.45
CA ALA A 12 -25.89 -0.85 -31.39
C ALA A 12 -25.59 -2.37 -31.52
N GLY A 13 -24.61 -2.82 -30.73
CA GLY A 13 -24.40 -4.23 -30.33
C GLY A 13 -23.05 -4.39 -29.61
N LEU A 14 -22.94 -4.24 -28.29
CA LEU A 14 -23.19 -5.23 -27.22
C LEU A 14 -22.35 -6.53 -27.31
N LEU A 15 -21.32 -6.57 -26.45
CA LEU A 15 -20.86 -7.69 -25.60
C LEU A 15 -20.29 -8.97 -26.25
N ALA A 16 -18.97 -9.12 -26.15
CA ALA A 16 -18.32 -10.41 -25.95
C ALA A 16 -17.02 -10.21 -25.12
N GLY A 17 -17.17 -10.18 -23.79
CA GLY A 17 -16.06 -10.13 -22.85
C GLY A 17 -15.35 -11.49 -22.80
N GLY A 18 -14.17 -11.56 -23.40
CA GLY A 18 -13.25 -12.67 -23.17
C GLY A 18 -12.66 -12.57 -21.77
N LEU A 19 -12.67 -13.68 -21.03
CA LEU A 19 -11.97 -13.87 -19.76
C LEU A 19 -10.48 -13.54 -19.95
N ALA A 20 -10.11 -12.29 -19.67
CA ALA A 20 -8.74 -11.97 -19.35
C ALA A 20 -8.47 -12.60 -17.98
N LEU A 21 -7.77 -13.73 -17.98
CA LEU A 21 -6.93 -14.10 -16.85
C LEU A 21 -5.90 -12.99 -16.71
N ALA A 22 -6.31 -11.91 -16.05
CA ALA A 22 -5.37 -10.92 -15.57
C ALA A 22 -4.34 -11.71 -14.75
N PRO A 23 -3.04 -11.63 -15.06
CA PRO A 23 -2.08 -12.05 -14.06
C PRO A 23 -2.45 -11.24 -12.83
N LEU A 24 -2.48 -11.87 -11.65
CA LEU A 24 -2.32 -11.14 -10.40
C LEU A 24 -0.93 -10.51 -10.42
N ALA A 25 -0.72 -9.56 -11.33
CA ALA A 25 0.38 -8.61 -11.30
C ALA A 25 0.23 -8.00 -9.92
N GLY A 26 1.12 -8.42 -9.02
CA GLY A 26 1.16 -7.96 -7.65
C GLY A 26 0.95 -6.46 -7.68
N CYS A 27 -0.09 -6.00 -7.00
CA CYS A 27 -0.36 -4.59 -6.84
C CYS A 27 0.80 -4.00 -6.04
N SER A 28 1.92 -3.71 -6.71
CA SER A 28 2.93 -2.79 -6.22
C SER A 28 2.31 -1.40 -6.28
N LEU A 29 1.43 -1.13 -5.31
CA LEU A 29 0.97 0.20 -4.93
C LEU A 29 2.19 0.92 -4.32
N SER A 30 3.13 1.31 -5.18
CA SER A 30 4.24 2.16 -4.78
C SER A 30 3.69 3.58 -4.61
N SER A 31 3.05 3.83 -3.47
CA SER A 31 3.00 5.19 -2.92
C SER A 31 4.44 5.55 -2.56
N ASN A 32 4.83 6.80 -2.74
CA ASN A 32 6.22 7.27 -2.92
C ASN A 32 7.24 6.90 -1.81
N ASN A 33 6.81 6.24 -0.73
CA ASN A 33 7.62 5.80 0.39
C ASN A 33 7.37 4.34 0.85
N VAL A 34 6.66 3.53 0.05
CA VAL A 34 6.29 2.14 0.39
C VAL A 34 6.65 1.20 -0.76
N SER A 35 7.41 0.15 -0.44
CA SER A 35 7.83 -0.90 -1.35
C SER A 35 7.26 -2.24 -0.90
N CYS A 36 6.23 -2.73 -1.61
CA CYS A 36 5.53 -3.97 -1.29
C CYS A 36 5.95 -5.12 -2.21
N SER A 37 6.36 -6.24 -1.60
CA SER A 37 6.48 -7.57 -2.18
C SER A 37 5.23 -8.42 -1.88
N THR A 38 5.21 -9.68 -2.33
CA THR A 38 4.06 -10.60 -2.28
C THR A 38 3.28 -10.62 -0.95
N SER A 39 3.97 -10.47 0.18
CA SER A 39 3.35 -10.53 1.53
C SER A 39 3.99 -9.59 2.56
N SER A 40 4.93 -8.74 2.13
CA SER A 40 5.65 -7.83 3.01
C SER A 40 5.82 -6.48 2.33
N CYS A 41 5.74 -5.41 3.11
CA CYS A 41 5.93 -4.06 2.63
C CYS A 41 6.92 -3.32 3.52
N THR A 42 7.92 -2.71 2.92
CA THR A 42 8.86 -1.85 3.62
C THR A 42 8.42 -0.40 3.42
N ALA A 43 8.43 0.39 4.48
CA ALA A 43 8.09 1.80 4.44
C ALA A 43 9.03 2.60 5.32
N THR A 44 9.35 3.81 4.88
CA THR A 44 10.09 4.78 5.69
C THR A 44 9.13 5.92 6.04
N LEU A 45 9.01 6.22 7.32
CA LEU A 45 8.18 7.30 7.84
C LEU A 45 9.11 8.32 8.51
N SER A 46 9.03 9.58 8.10
CA SER A 46 9.90 10.65 8.61
C SER A 46 9.08 11.91 8.87
N GLY A 47 9.33 12.55 10.00
CA GLY A 47 8.58 13.70 10.49
C GLY A 47 7.35 13.32 11.31
N ASP A 48 7.03 14.15 12.29
CA ASP A 48 5.88 13.97 13.18
C ASP A 48 4.56 13.90 12.41
N GLY A 49 3.79 12.84 12.65
CA GLY A 49 2.50 12.64 12.00
C GLY A 49 2.59 12.10 10.58
N ALA A 50 3.77 11.65 10.12
CA ALA A 50 3.89 10.97 8.84
C ALA A 50 2.95 9.75 8.76
N GLU A 51 2.32 9.57 7.61
CA GLU A 51 1.35 8.50 7.38
C GLU A 51 1.65 7.76 6.08
N ALA A 52 1.46 6.43 6.12
CA ALA A 52 1.55 5.57 4.97
C ALA A 52 0.46 4.50 5.01
N GLU A 53 -0.06 4.14 3.85
CA GLU A 53 -0.94 2.98 3.72
C GLU A 53 -0.11 1.76 3.35
N ILE A 54 -0.16 0.74 4.21
CA ILE A 54 0.59 -0.50 4.06
C ILE A 54 -0.39 -1.67 4.10
N LEU A 55 -0.44 -2.45 3.03
CA LEU A 55 -1.38 -3.59 2.90
C LEU A 55 -2.85 -3.20 3.14
N GLY A 56 -3.24 -1.97 2.80
CA GLY A 56 -4.59 -1.43 3.04
C GLY A 56 -4.85 -0.92 4.46
N GLN A 57 -3.83 -0.96 5.33
CA GLN A 57 -3.90 -0.43 6.68
C GLN A 57 -3.16 0.90 6.77
N LYS A 58 -3.81 1.90 7.35
CA LYS A 58 -3.15 3.17 7.64
C LYS A 58 -2.19 2.99 8.81
N VAL A 59 -0.92 3.28 8.56
CA VAL A 59 0.15 3.38 9.54
C VAL A 59 0.50 4.85 9.72
N THR A 60 0.65 5.27 10.97
CA THR A 60 0.96 6.65 11.37
C THR A 60 2.17 6.64 12.28
N PHE A 61 3.10 7.55 12.07
CA PHE A 61 4.28 7.71 12.89
C PHE A 61 4.08 8.86 13.87
N GLY A 62 4.11 8.54 15.17
CA GLY A 62 3.95 9.48 16.27
C GLY A 62 5.26 10.05 16.79
N GLY A 63 6.37 9.85 16.08
CA GLY A 63 7.71 10.26 16.49
C GLY A 63 8.46 9.20 17.31
N VAL A 64 9.69 9.53 17.71
CA VAL A 64 10.54 8.68 18.55
C VAL A 64 10.58 9.22 19.97
N GLN A 65 10.28 8.34 20.93
CA GLN A 65 10.27 8.66 22.36
C GLN A 65 11.08 7.60 23.09
N ASP A 66 12.01 8.02 23.95
CA ASP A 66 12.90 7.12 24.71
C ASP A 66 13.66 6.10 23.82
N GLY A 67 14.00 6.49 22.59
CA GLY A 67 14.67 5.63 21.61
C GLY A 67 13.77 4.58 20.94
N LYS A 68 12.45 4.70 21.10
CA LYS A 68 11.44 3.83 20.47
C LYS A 68 10.54 4.62 19.53
N ALA A 69 10.31 4.09 18.33
CA ALA A 69 9.35 4.65 17.40
C ALA A 69 7.92 4.36 17.88
N SER A 70 7.09 5.39 17.96
CA SER A 70 5.66 5.26 18.20
C SER A 70 4.92 5.14 16.88
N LEU A 71 4.15 4.06 16.74
CA LEU A 71 3.44 3.71 15.50
C LEU A 71 1.97 3.46 15.79
N GLY A 72 1.09 4.13 15.04
CA GLY A 72 -0.34 3.92 15.05
C GLY A 72 -0.77 3.08 13.85
N VAL A 73 -1.42 1.93 14.05
CA VAL A 73 -1.99 1.09 12.98
C VAL A 73 -3.44 0.80 13.25
N ALA A 74 -4.31 1.14 12.30
CA ALA A 74 -5.76 0.92 12.40
C ALA A 74 -6.38 1.44 13.71
N GLY A 75 -5.81 2.51 14.28
CA GLY A 75 -6.25 3.11 15.54
C GLY A 75 -5.64 2.51 16.82
N ALA A 76 -4.83 1.46 16.71
CA ALA A 76 -4.01 0.96 17.82
C ALA A 76 -2.62 1.62 17.81
N ASN A 77 -2.11 2.02 18.97
CA ASN A 77 -0.77 2.60 19.09
C ASN A 77 0.18 1.58 19.73
N VAL A 78 1.34 1.38 19.11
CA VAL A 78 2.40 0.49 19.56
C VAL A 78 3.74 1.23 19.57
N SER A 79 4.73 0.65 20.23
CA SER A 79 6.07 1.20 20.30
C SER A 79 7.08 0.10 20.03
N CYS A 80 8.09 0.36 19.22
CA CYS A 80 9.15 -0.60 18.88
C CYS A 80 10.52 0.08 18.97
N ALA A 81 11.54 -0.66 19.40
CA ALA A 81 12.93 -0.26 19.22
C ALA A 81 13.47 -0.76 17.86
N GLU A 82 14.64 -0.29 17.47
CA GLU A 82 15.36 -0.84 16.32
C GLU A 82 15.63 -2.35 16.51
N GLY A 83 15.34 -3.14 15.48
CA GLY A 83 15.40 -4.61 15.48
C GLY A 83 14.26 -5.29 16.25
N GLU A 84 13.29 -4.54 16.78
CA GLU A 84 12.15 -5.08 17.50
C GLU A 84 10.97 -5.33 16.55
N SER A 85 10.29 -6.48 16.75
CA SER A 85 9.05 -6.81 16.05
C SER A 85 7.87 -6.74 17.01
N VAL A 86 6.82 -6.04 16.61
CA VAL A 86 5.59 -5.82 17.38
C VAL A 86 4.37 -6.16 16.55
N THR A 87 3.29 -6.58 17.20
CA THR A 87 2.00 -6.81 16.53
C THR A 87 1.10 -5.59 16.72
N ALA A 88 0.56 -5.05 15.63
CA ALA A 88 -0.36 -3.92 15.65
C ALA A 88 -1.60 -4.22 14.82
N GLY A 89 -2.66 -4.67 15.49
CA GLY A 89 -3.88 -5.13 14.82
C GLY A 89 -3.61 -6.36 13.95
N PRO A 90 -3.95 -6.35 12.64
CA PRO A 90 -3.71 -7.48 11.74
C PRO A 90 -2.29 -7.51 11.14
N LEU A 91 -1.43 -6.54 11.48
CA LEU A 91 -0.08 -6.44 10.94
C LEU A 91 0.98 -6.79 11.98
N GLN A 92 2.00 -7.50 11.53
CA GLN A 92 3.29 -7.61 12.19
C GLN A 92 4.16 -6.47 11.67
N LEU A 93 4.75 -5.67 12.56
CA LEU A 93 5.67 -4.59 12.20
C LEU A 93 7.04 -4.91 12.77
N GLU A 94 8.07 -4.81 11.96
CA GLU A 94 9.47 -4.85 12.37
C GLU A 94 10.09 -3.47 12.13
N CYS A 95 10.69 -2.90 13.15
CA CYS A 95 11.34 -1.59 13.05
C CYS A 95 12.81 -1.80 12.74
N THR A 96 13.15 -1.81 11.45
CA THR A 96 14.50 -2.14 10.97
C THR A 96 15.51 -1.05 11.27
N SER A 97 15.07 0.22 11.30
CA SER A 97 15.88 1.33 11.80
C SER A 97 15.04 2.40 12.47
N VAL A 98 15.54 2.96 13.57
CA VAL A 98 14.88 4.05 14.31
C VAL A 98 15.88 5.18 14.50
N THR A 99 15.59 6.35 13.91
CA THR A 99 16.39 7.57 14.09
C THR A 99 15.67 8.56 15.00
N GLU A 100 16.21 9.76 15.15
CA GLU A 100 15.61 10.81 15.98
C GLU A 100 14.25 11.33 15.46
N ASP A 101 14.06 11.35 14.14
CA ASP A 101 12.87 11.89 13.47
C ASP A 101 12.26 10.96 12.39
N ALA A 102 12.81 9.76 12.23
CA ALA A 102 12.36 8.80 11.23
C ALA A 102 12.40 7.36 11.74
N VAL A 103 11.63 6.50 11.06
CA VAL A 103 11.63 5.06 11.27
C VAL A 103 11.50 4.34 9.94
N GLU A 104 12.32 3.32 9.75
CA GLU A 104 12.15 2.33 8.71
C GLU A 104 11.45 1.11 9.30
N ILE A 105 10.36 0.70 8.66
CA ILE A 105 9.57 -0.45 9.08
C ILE A 105 9.38 -1.44 7.94
N THR A 106 9.38 -2.72 8.29
CA THR A 106 8.85 -3.78 7.44
C THR A 106 7.56 -4.31 8.07
N ALA A 107 6.47 -4.24 7.31
CA ALA A 107 5.18 -4.75 7.72
C ALA A 107 4.83 -6.04 6.95
N SER A 108 4.20 -6.98 7.64
CA SER A 108 3.64 -8.20 7.06
C SER A 108 2.31 -8.53 7.73
N LEU A 109 1.54 -9.42 7.13
CA LEU A 109 0.34 -9.97 7.77
C LEU A 109 0.78 -10.89 8.92
N ALA A 110 0.21 -10.67 10.11
CA ALA A 110 0.47 -11.49 11.30
C ALA A 110 -0.23 -12.87 11.24
#